data_AF-A0A952DZE8-F1
#
_entry.id   AF-A0A952DZE8-F1
#
_cell.length_a   1.000
_cell.length_b   1.000
_cell.length_c   1.000
_cell.angle_alpha   90.00
_cell.angle_beta   90.00
_cell.angle_gamma   90.00
#
_symmetry.space_group_name_H-M   'P 1'
#
loop_
_entity.id
_entity.type
_entity.pdbx_description
1 polymer ?
#
loop_
_entity_poly.entity_id
_entity_poly.type
_entity_poly.pdbx_seq_one_letter_code
_entity_poly.pdbx_strand_id
1 'polypeptide(L)'
;MKNTSLEINTLPTHLNIPFPFQWIPEPRWREYPGQVLMIEMNPESVLPAVSVQREWNGCKGIVRGVKDADGLLVEDHIREEIQDGQPVDVGRRIVGADEMRKQVWTVDQHMSGFRNAHPKEQILGLVGNGNLLSNPYFVAFVEGDLVSLGSEAQRLTSRSYTSLVIRKPGHNRVAIEPIKYRLSSGSPQILNASGHNITGEVEYATSGQQLVRKGQPIGRDELKRMAVDQQFYDLRHPFLFGRIPAGKKRWLDAGLGAFWDNEVLNVETIQAAFEGAPVTVDVQQFDEAAVRHAMVAKGYREVNSPDDCGQFSLDQGKLRVVLLDGLYPHNMLGVREDGVVLSVVLRGLSNRLGVSISGAAQIMASLGAKDALLLDNGGDVMMNFDGDQVLGSAEGERNRLRSVLLFRREDARTPFTPDDFRLVTYPKQTSTTM
;
A
#
# COMPACT_ATOMS: atom_id res chain seq x y z
N MET A 1 -42.23 -4.80 -3.30
CA MET A 1 -40.98 -4.73 -4.07
C MET A 1 -40.81 -3.30 -4.57
N LYS A 2 -40.08 -2.47 -3.81
CA LYS A 2 -39.76 -1.10 -4.22
C LYS A 2 -38.33 -1.10 -4.74
N ASN A 3 -38.17 -0.72 -6.01
CA ASN A 3 -36.89 -0.34 -6.60
C ASN A 3 -36.38 0.90 -5.85
N THR A 4 -35.44 0.73 -4.93
CA THR A 4 -34.58 1.81 -4.46
C THR A 4 -33.40 1.89 -5.40
N SER A 5 -33.46 2.87 -6.31
CA SER A 5 -32.29 3.38 -7.04
C SER A 5 -31.22 3.77 -6.02
N LEU A 6 -30.01 3.21 -6.14
CA LEU A 6 -28.83 3.68 -5.44
C LEU A 6 -28.58 5.14 -5.85
N GLU A 7 -28.84 6.09 -4.96
CA GLU A 7 -28.28 7.43 -5.08
C GLU A 7 -26.76 7.33 -4.88
N ILE A 8 -26.00 7.62 -5.95
CA ILE A 8 -24.55 7.72 -5.92
C ILE A 8 -24.23 9.01 -5.16
N ASN A 9 -24.06 8.87 -3.85
CA ASN A 9 -23.65 9.94 -2.95
C ASN A 9 -22.23 10.40 -3.32
N THR A 10 -22.14 11.64 -3.80
CA THR A 10 -20.92 12.28 -4.28
C THR A 10 -19.97 12.68 -3.15
N LEU A 11 -18.67 12.75 -3.44
CA LEU A 11 -17.68 13.54 -2.67
C LEU A 11 -18.13 15.02 -2.61
N PRO A 12 -17.51 15.91 -1.80
CA PRO A 12 -17.90 17.33 -1.72
C PRO A 12 -18.19 17.91 -3.10
N THR A 13 -19.39 18.49 -3.24
CA THR A 13 -20.19 18.71 -4.46
C THR A 13 -19.58 19.62 -5.54
N HIS A 14 -18.30 19.95 -5.46
CA HIS A 14 -17.61 20.79 -6.44
C HIS A 14 -17.04 19.99 -7.63
N LEU A 15 -16.97 18.66 -7.52
CA LEU A 15 -16.41 17.77 -8.53
C LEU A 15 -17.41 16.64 -8.80
N ASN A 16 -18.24 16.76 -9.85
CA ASN A 16 -19.13 15.71 -10.36
C ASN A 16 -18.33 14.52 -10.93
N ILE A 17 -17.43 13.92 -10.13
CA ILE A 17 -16.63 12.77 -10.52
C ILE A 17 -17.38 11.53 -10.03
N PRO A 18 -17.80 10.62 -10.93
CA PRO A 18 -18.35 9.34 -10.52
C PRO A 18 -17.32 8.63 -9.64
N PHE A 19 -17.76 8.17 -8.46
CA PHE A 19 -16.89 7.57 -7.46
C PHE A 19 -16.09 6.40 -8.09
N PRO A 20 -14.75 6.40 -8.08
CA PRO A 20 -13.94 5.54 -8.95
C PRO A 20 -13.86 4.07 -8.48
N PHE A 21 -14.76 3.67 -7.57
CA PHE A 21 -14.84 2.30 -7.08
C PHE A 21 -15.27 1.34 -8.18
N GLN A 22 -14.60 0.20 -8.22
CA GLN A 22 -14.88 -0.87 -9.16
C GLN A 22 -15.07 -2.18 -8.42
N TRP A 23 -15.98 -2.99 -8.95
CA TRP A 23 -16.23 -4.36 -8.53
C TRP A 23 -15.90 -5.26 -9.70
N ILE A 24 -15.22 -6.38 -9.44
CA ILE A 24 -15.13 -7.42 -10.46
C ILE A 24 -16.56 -7.94 -10.77
N PRO A 25 -16.83 -8.42 -11.99
CA PRO A 25 -18.21 -8.69 -12.42
C PRO A 25 -18.95 -9.78 -11.63
N GLU A 26 -18.22 -10.64 -10.92
CA GLU A 26 -18.77 -11.76 -10.15
C GLU A 26 -19.82 -11.28 -9.12
N PRO A 27 -21.10 -11.72 -9.22
CA PRO A 27 -22.22 -11.09 -8.52
C PRO A 27 -22.08 -10.97 -7.00
N ARG A 28 -21.46 -11.97 -6.35
CA ARG A 28 -21.30 -12.00 -4.88
C ARG A 28 -20.56 -10.80 -4.31
N TRP A 29 -19.76 -10.09 -5.11
CA TRP A 29 -18.99 -8.94 -4.63
C TRP A 29 -19.77 -7.64 -4.67
N ARG A 30 -20.85 -7.54 -5.48
CA ARG A 30 -21.60 -6.28 -5.68
C ARG A 30 -22.26 -5.75 -4.42
N GLU A 31 -22.47 -6.63 -3.43
CA GLU A 31 -23.07 -6.27 -2.14
C GLU A 31 -22.03 -5.73 -1.14
N TYR A 32 -20.74 -5.89 -1.40
CA TYR A 32 -19.70 -5.37 -0.51
C TYR A 32 -19.60 -3.85 -0.63
N PRO A 33 -19.61 -3.11 0.50
CA PRO A 33 -19.60 -1.66 0.48
C PRO A 33 -18.21 -1.12 0.14
N GLY A 34 -18.12 -0.35 -0.94
CA GLY A 34 -16.99 0.55 -1.20
C GLY A 34 -17.16 1.84 -0.40
N GLN A 35 -16.17 2.18 0.42
CA GLN A 35 -16.23 3.37 1.29
C GLN A 35 -14.86 4.04 1.37
N VAL A 36 -14.86 5.36 1.53
CA VAL A 36 -13.68 6.14 1.91
C VAL A 36 -13.86 6.56 3.36
N LEU A 37 -12.91 6.24 4.22
CA LEU A 37 -12.83 6.78 5.57
C LEU A 37 -11.62 7.69 5.63
N MET A 38 -11.79 8.88 6.19
CA MET A 38 -10.77 9.91 6.24
C MET A 38 -10.67 10.47 7.66
N ILE A 39 -9.47 10.54 8.20
CA ILE A 39 -9.15 11.34 9.36
C ILE A 39 -8.50 12.63 8.89
N GLU A 40 -9.07 13.78 9.26
CA GLU A 40 -8.41 15.07 9.10
C GLU A 40 -7.76 15.50 10.40
N MET A 41 -6.56 16.07 10.30
CA MET A 41 -5.70 16.39 11.43
C MET A 41 -5.11 17.78 11.30
N ASN A 42 -5.21 18.56 12.37
CA ASN A 42 -4.45 19.80 12.51
C ASN A 42 -3.00 19.46 12.89
N PRO A 43 -1.99 19.76 12.05
CA PRO A 43 -0.59 19.39 12.31
C PRO A 43 0.04 20.11 13.53
N GLU A 44 -0.60 21.17 14.04
CA GLU A 44 -0.15 21.83 15.28
C GLU A 44 -0.57 21.07 16.55
N SER A 45 -1.60 20.23 16.45
CA SER A 45 -2.19 19.49 17.57
C SER A 45 -1.96 17.99 17.49
N VAL A 46 -1.95 17.44 16.27
CA VAL A 46 -1.84 16.00 16.00
C VAL A 46 -0.77 15.74 14.94
N LEU A 47 0.19 14.89 15.28
CA LEU A 47 1.33 14.56 14.42
C LEU A 47 1.35 13.07 14.12
N PRO A 48 1.72 12.69 12.88
CA PRO A 48 2.05 11.31 12.58
C PRO A 48 3.35 10.88 13.29
N ALA A 49 3.43 9.61 13.67
CA ALA A 49 4.64 8.94 14.15
C ALA A 49 4.73 7.52 13.58
N VAL A 50 5.93 7.02 13.37
CA VAL A 50 6.15 5.68 12.84
C VAL A 50 6.48 4.73 13.99
N SER A 51 5.65 3.71 14.20
CA SER A 51 5.99 2.58 15.08
C SER A 51 6.45 1.42 14.20
N VAL A 52 7.58 0.81 14.55
CA VAL A 52 8.22 -0.24 13.75
C VAL A 52 8.88 -1.27 14.67
N GLN A 53 8.75 -2.55 14.33
CA GLN A 53 9.43 -3.65 15.00
C GLN A 53 10.87 -3.71 14.52
N ARG A 54 11.79 -3.05 15.25
CA ARG A 54 13.19 -2.81 14.82
C ARG A 54 14.00 -4.09 14.65
N GLU A 55 13.60 -5.20 15.26
CA GLU A 55 14.22 -6.52 15.10
C GLU A 55 14.19 -7.01 13.64
N TRP A 56 13.30 -6.48 12.80
CA TRP A 56 13.27 -6.77 11.37
C TRP A 56 14.12 -5.81 10.51
N ASN A 57 14.80 -4.82 11.11
CA ASN A 57 15.61 -3.89 10.33
C ASN A 57 16.76 -4.64 9.62
N GLY A 58 16.99 -4.34 8.35
CA GLY A 58 18.00 -5.04 7.55
C GLY A 58 17.59 -6.43 7.03
N CYS A 59 16.36 -6.89 7.29
CA CYS A 59 15.87 -8.16 6.76
C CYS A 59 15.74 -8.17 5.22
N LYS A 60 15.49 -9.34 4.64
CA LYS A 60 15.25 -9.56 3.20
C LYS A 60 13.85 -9.15 2.74
N GLY A 61 12.90 -9.01 3.68
CA GLY A 61 11.51 -8.72 3.36
C GLY A 61 10.77 -9.94 2.80
N ILE A 62 9.70 -9.70 2.05
CA ILE A 62 8.99 -10.74 1.28
C ILE A 62 9.77 -10.98 -0.01
N VAL A 63 10.01 -12.24 -0.32
CA VAL A 63 10.68 -12.70 -1.54
C VAL A 63 9.61 -13.09 -2.57
N ARG A 64 9.79 -12.62 -3.81
CA ARG A 64 8.90 -12.88 -4.96
C ARG A 64 9.72 -13.21 -6.20
N GLY A 65 9.04 -13.76 -7.21
CA GLY A 65 9.66 -14.00 -8.52
C GLY A 65 10.56 -15.24 -8.59
N VAL A 66 10.63 -16.03 -7.52
CA VAL A 66 11.36 -17.29 -7.52
C VAL A 66 10.58 -18.30 -8.37
N LYS A 67 11.27 -18.97 -9.29
CA LYS A 67 10.73 -20.12 -10.01
C LYS A 67 11.29 -21.41 -9.42
N ASP A 68 10.50 -22.48 -9.38
CA ASP A 68 10.99 -23.80 -9.01
C ASP A 68 11.74 -24.49 -10.18
N ALA A 69 12.15 -25.74 -9.98
CA ALA A 69 12.92 -26.50 -10.98
C ALA A 69 12.14 -26.73 -12.29
N ASP A 70 10.81 -26.68 -12.22
CA ASP A 70 9.90 -26.83 -13.37
C ASP A 70 9.55 -25.46 -14.00
N GLY A 71 10.18 -24.38 -13.51
CA GLY A 71 9.97 -23.02 -14.01
C GLY A 71 8.73 -22.32 -13.44
N LEU A 72 8.07 -22.91 -12.43
CA LEU A 72 6.80 -22.41 -11.90
C LEU A 72 7.03 -21.33 -10.86
N LEU A 73 6.26 -20.24 -10.95
CA LEU A 73 6.34 -19.16 -9.97
C LEU A 73 5.93 -19.65 -8.58
N VAL A 74 6.87 -19.56 -7.65
CA VAL A 74 6.66 -19.85 -6.23
C VAL A 74 5.92 -18.69 -5.58
N GLU A 75 5.06 -19.02 -4.62
CA GLU A 75 4.33 -18.04 -3.83
C GLU A 75 5.27 -17.08 -3.07
N ASP A 76 4.73 -15.90 -2.76
CA ASP A 76 5.29 -14.98 -1.78
C ASP A 76 5.69 -15.74 -0.51
N HIS A 77 6.93 -15.56 -0.09
CA HIS A 77 7.47 -16.19 1.10
C HIS A 77 8.46 -15.27 1.80
N ILE A 78 8.75 -15.57 3.06
CA ILE A 78 9.96 -15.08 3.72
C ILE A 78 10.92 -16.25 3.93
N ARG A 79 12.17 -15.93 4.28
CA ARG A 79 13.21 -16.92 4.60
C ARG A 79 13.83 -16.73 5.98
N GLU A 80 13.34 -15.75 6.72
CA GLU A 80 13.96 -15.30 7.97
C GLU A 80 12.98 -15.42 9.12
N GLU A 81 13.52 -15.78 10.28
CA GLU A 81 12.84 -15.72 11.57
C GLU A 81 13.67 -14.83 12.51
N ILE A 82 13.02 -14.21 13.49
CA ILE A 82 13.73 -13.49 14.54
C ILE A 82 14.34 -14.51 15.52
N GLN A 83 15.65 -14.49 15.66
CA GLN A 83 16.43 -15.24 16.65
C GLN A 83 17.37 -14.25 17.36
N ASP A 84 17.39 -14.26 18.69
CA ASP A 84 18.19 -13.34 19.51
C ASP A 84 18.04 -11.85 19.11
N GLY A 85 16.82 -11.45 18.75
CA GLY A 85 16.48 -10.06 18.40
C GLY A 85 16.93 -9.62 17.01
N GLN A 86 17.35 -10.54 16.13
CA GLN A 86 17.81 -10.25 14.77
C GLN A 86 17.16 -11.20 13.74
N PRO A 87 17.02 -10.80 12.47
CA PRO A 87 16.51 -11.69 11.43
C PRO A 87 17.60 -12.67 10.98
N VAL A 88 17.29 -13.97 11.01
CA VAL A 88 18.22 -15.05 10.63
C VAL A 88 17.59 -15.91 9.53
N ASP A 89 18.31 -16.15 8.44
CA ASP A 89 17.85 -17.05 7.36
C ASP A 89 17.77 -18.49 7.89
N VAL A 90 16.58 -19.07 7.87
CA VAL A 90 16.31 -20.41 8.41
C VAL A 90 16.49 -21.53 7.37
N GLY A 91 17.03 -21.23 6.19
CA GLY A 91 17.33 -22.21 5.13
C GLY A 91 16.11 -22.81 4.44
N ARG A 92 14.89 -22.37 4.79
CA ARG A 92 13.62 -22.84 4.23
C ARG A 92 12.71 -21.67 3.87
N ARG A 93 11.74 -21.92 2.97
CA ARG A 93 10.68 -20.95 2.63
C ARG A 93 9.57 -21.02 3.68
N ILE A 94 9.13 -19.85 4.14
CA ILE A 94 7.95 -19.70 5.01
C ILE A 94 6.86 -19.06 4.15
N VAL A 95 5.87 -19.85 3.76
CA VAL A 95 4.77 -19.47 2.87
C VAL A 95 3.47 -19.27 3.65
N GLY A 96 2.56 -18.47 3.11
CA GLY A 96 1.25 -18.21 3.72
C GLY A 96 1.26 -16.97 4.62
N ALA A 97 0.20 -16.19 4.53
CA ALA A 97 0.13 -14.87 5.18
C ALA A 97 0.29 -14.94 6.71
N ASP A 98 -0.31 -15.95 7.34
CA ASP A 98 -0.29 -16.15 8.80
C ASP A 98 1.10 -16.60 9.27
N GLU A 99 1.68 -17.61 8.63
CA GLU A 99 3.00 -18.13 8.98
C GLU A 99 4.10 -17.08 8.79
N MET A 100 4.08 -16.33 7.68
CA MET A 100 5.02 -15.21 7.45
C MET A 100 4.92 -14.11 8.53
N ARG A 101 3.79 -14.00 9.22
CA ARG A 101 3.52 -12.96 10.23
C ARG A 101 3.59 -13.45 11.67
N LYS A 102 3.94 -14.72 11.89
CA LYS A 102 3.88 -15.35 13.22
C LYS A 102 4.70 -14.60 14.30
N GLN A 103 5.85 -14.04 13.94
CA GLN A 103 6.74 -13.27 14.83
C GLN A 103 6.61 -11.74 14.67
N VAL A 104 5.65 -11.30 13.85
CA VAL A 104 5.41 -9.87 13.58
C VAL A 104 4.52 -9.30 14.68
N TRP A 105 4.80 -8.09 15.15
CA TRP A 105 4.03 -7.42 16.18
C TRP A 105 2.56 -7.24 15.80
N THR A 106 1.66 -7.41 16.78
CA THR A 106 0.27 -6.97 16.64
C THR A 106 0.19 -5.44 16.74
N VAL A 107 -0.93 -4.87 16.28
CA VAL A 107 -1.26 -3.45 16.49
C VAL A 107 -1.16 -3.05 17.98
N ASP A 108 -1.63 -3.89 18.90
CA ASP A 108 -1.52 -3.63 20.34
C ASP A 108 -0.08 -3.60 20.84
N GLN A 109 0.79 -4.45 20.30
CA GLN A 109 2.22 -4.43 20.62
C GLN A 109 2.87 -3.15 20.11
N HIS A 110 2.51 -2.67 18.91
CA HIS A 110 2.97 -1.38 18.39
C HIS A 110 2.54 -0.21 19.28
N MET A 111 1.28 -0.17 19.70
CA MET A 111 0.76 0.89 20.58
C MET A 111 1.42 0.84 21.96
N SER A 112 1.59 -0.36 22.54
CA SER A 112 2.22 -0.54 23.84
C SER A 112 3.71 -0.15 23.80
N GLY A 113 4.44 -0.60 22.78
CA GLY A 113 5.83 -0.21 22.56
C GLY A 113 6.00 1.30 22.43
N PHE A 114 5.11 1.95 21.67
CA PHE A 114 5.13 3.41 21.52
C PHE A 114 4.86 4.14 22.84
N ARG A 115 3.80 3.76 23.58
CA ARG A 115 3.47 4.38 24.89
C ARG A 115 4.62 4.24 25.89
N ASN A 116 5.33 3.11 25.88
CA ASN A 116 6.47 2.89 26.77
C ASN A 116 7.65 3.81 26.41
N ALA A 117 7.92 4.03 25.12
CA ALA A 117 8.97 4.93 24.66
C ALA A 117 8.60 6.42 24.82
N HIS A 118 7.31 6.74 24.69
CA HIS A 118 6.78 8.11 24.70
C HIS A 118 5.68 8.30 25.78
N PRO A 119 6.01 8.18 27.08
CA PRO A 119 5.00 8.14 28.14
C PRO A 119 4.23 9.46 28.35
N LYS A 120 4.69 10.55 27.72
CA LYS A 120 4.02 11.86 27.77
C LYS A 120 3.03 12.08 26.62
N GLU A 121 3.09 11.25 25.59
CA GLU A 121 2.31 11.40 24.38
C GLU A 121 1.06 10.53 24.42
N GLN A 122 -0.02 11.02 23.82
CA GLN A 122 -1.27 10.27 23.69
C GLN A 122 -1.46 9.83 22.24
N ILE A 123 -1.69 8.52 22.03
CA ILE A 123 -2.08 7.96 20.74
C ILE A 123 -3.58 8.20 20.54
N LEU A 124 -3.95 8.79 19.41
CA LEU A 124 -5.32 9.13 19.02
C LEU A 124 -5.86 8.21 17.93
N GLY A 125 -4.99 7.60 17.13
CA GLY A 125 -5.40 6.70 16.05
C GLY A 125 -4.21 6.06 15.36
N LEU A 126 -4.50 5.20 14.38
CA LEU A 126 -3.46 4.57 13.56
C LEU A 126 -4.01 4.07 12.23
N VAL A 127 -3.09 3.87 11.29
CA VAL A 127 -3.31 3.12 10.05
C VAL A 127 -2.15 2.15 9.81
N GLY A 128 -2.37 1.18 8.93
CA GLY A 128 -1.31 0.27 8.49
C GLY A 128 -0.16 0.99 7.78
N ASN A 129 1.05 0.46 7.95
CA ASN A 129 2.23 0.82 7.16
C ASN A 129 2.99 -0.46 6.74
N GLY A 130 2.24 -1.45 6.27
CA GLY A 130 2.68 -2.85 6.11
C GLY A 130 3.78 -3.07 5.09
N ASN A 131 3.98 -2.14 4.16
CA ASN A 131 5.05 -2.22 3.18
C ASN A 131 6.45 -1.98 3.78
N LEU A 132 6.57 -1.16 4.82
CA LEU A 132 7.84 -0.89 5.47
C LEU A 132 8.41 -2.20 6.07
N LEU A 133 9.68 -2.47 5.77
CA LEU A 133 10.36 -3.73 6.07
C LEU A 133 9.73 -4.99 5.44
N SER A 134 8.77 -4.88 4.53
CA SER A 134 8.19 -6.03 3.83
C SER A 134 8.51 -5.99 2.33
N ASN A 135 8.61 -4.81 1.75
CA ASN A 135 8.87 -4.62 0.33
C ASN A 135 10.04 -3.64 0.10
N PRO A 136 10.85 -3.82 -0.96
CA PRO A 136 11.85 -2.85 -1.40
C PRO A 136 11.25 -1.47 -1.65
N TYR A 137 12.10 -0.44 -1.70
CA TYR A 137 11.71 0.97 -1.86
C TYR A 137 11.07 1.64 -0.64
N PHE A 138 10.66 0.88 0.39
CA PHE A 138 10.09 1.45 1.61
C PHE A 138 11.16 1.63 2.69
N VAL A 139 11.42 2.88 3.03
CA VAL A 139 12.42 3.33 4.00
C VAL A 139 11.76 4.26 5.01
N ALA A 140 12.22 4.21 6.26
CA ALA A 140 11.81 5.15 7.28
C ALA A 140 13.01 5.66 8.08
N PHE A 141 12.87 6.87 8.60
CA PHE A 141 13.72 7.41 9.65
C PHE A 141 12.88 7.54 10.91
N VAL A 142 13.32 6.90 12.00
CA VAL A 142 12.57 6.80 13.25
C VAL A 142 13.54 7.13 14.38
N GLU A 143 13.39 8.32 14.97
CA GLU A 143 14.14 8.73 16.16
C GLU A 143 15.68 8.63 16.05
N GLY A 144 16.23 8.98 14.89
CA GLY A 144 17.68 8.89 14.67
C GLY A 144 18.13 7.61 13.98
N ASP A 145 17.27 6.60 13.86
CA ASP A 145 17.58 5.35 13.17
C ASP A 145 17.02 5.34 11.75
N LEU A 146 17.77 4.79 10.80
CA LEU A 146 17.27 4.47 9.47
C LEU A 146 16.82 3.01 9.43
N VAL A 147 15.60 2.81 8.94
CA VAL A 147 14.93 1.52 8.89
C VAL A 147 14.63 1.16 7.44
N SER A 148 15.19 0.05 6.96
CA SER A 148 15.01 -0.43 5.59
C SER A 148 15.27 -1.93 5.48
N LEU A 149 14.90 -2.52 4.34
CA LEU A 149 15.42 -3.85 3.97
C LEU A 149 16.94 -3.80 3.80
N GLY A 150 17.62 -4.93 4.03
CA GLY A 150 19.07 -5.04 3.84
C GLY A 150 19.48 -4.80 2.39
N SER A 151 18.64 -5.23 1.44
CA SER A 151 18.84 -5.01 0.00
C SER A 151 18.71 -3.54 -0.42
N GLU A 152 18.04 -2.69 0.38
CA GLU A 152 17.85 -1.28 0.04
C GLU A 152 19.11 -0.45 0.33
N ALA A 153 20.02 -0.92 1.20
CA ALA A 153 21.22 -0.19 1.62
C ALA A 153 22.07 0.32 0.45
N GLN A 154 22.22 -0.48 -0.61
CA GLN A 154 22.99 -0.11 -1.81
C GLN A 154 22.29 0.94 -2.69
N ARG A 155 20.99 1.14 -2.50
CA ARG A 155 20.12 2.00 -3.32
C ARG A 155 19.80 3.33 -2.64
N LEU A 156 19.98 3.42 -1.32
CA LEU A 156 19.74 4.64 -0.54
C LEU A 156 20.41 5.89 -1.15
N THR A 157 21.68 5.77 -1.54
CA THR A 157 22.47 6.91 -2.02
C THR A 157 22.11 7.38 -3.43
N SER A 158 21.57 6.49 -4.27
CA SER A 158 21.25 6.75 -5.67
C SER A 158 19.78 7.11 -5.89
N ARG A 159 18.89 6.72 -4.97
CA ARG A 159 17.45 6.94 -5.08
C ARG A 159 16.97 8.19 -4.35
N SER A 160 15.85 8.72 -4.84
CA SER A 160 15.04 9.71 -4.13
C SER A 160 13.72 9.05 -3.73
N TYR A 161 13.33 9.23 -2.48
CA TYR A 161 12.12 8.66 -1.91
C TYR A 161 11.12 9.79 -1.71
N THR A 162 9.87 9.58 -2.14
CA THR A 162 8.79 10.48 -1.75
C THR A 162 8.36 10.08 -0.35
N SER A 163 8.56 10.97 0.63
CA SER A 163 8.33 10.64 2.03
C SER A 163 7.44 11.64 2.71
N LEU A 164 6.61 11.14 3.61
CA LEU A 164 6.09 11.95 4.71
C LEU A 164 7.27 12.31 5.60
N VAL A 165 7.45 13.60 5.88
CA VAL A 165 8.49 14.14 6.76
C VAL A 165 7.82 14.90 7.88
N ILE A 166 8.04 14.45 9.11
CA ILE A 166 7.65 15.13 10.34
C ILE A 166 8.89 15.79 10.90
N ARG A 167 8.88 17.13 10.98
CA ARG A 167 9.99 17.92 11.50
C ARG A 167 9.78 18.27 12.95
N LYS A 168 10.88 18.48 13.67
CA LYS A 168 10.93 18.96 15.06
C LYS A 168 10.32 20.37 15.20
N PRO A 169 9.96 20.80 16.42
CA PRO A 169 9.40 22.13 16.65
C PRO A 169 10.31 23.26 16.10
N GLY A 170 9.69 24.32 15.56
CA GLY A 170 10.40 25.46 14.96
C GLY A 170 10.60 25.36 13.44
N HIS A 171 10.16 24.27 12.81
CA HIS A 171 10.16 24.06 11.36
C HIS A 171 8.74 23.83 10.83
N ASN A 172 8.56 23.80 9.50
CA ASN A 172 7.30 23.36 8.90
C ASN A 172 7.02 21.89 9.28
N ARG A 173 6.01 21.67 10.14
CA ARG A 173 5.89 20.44 10.94
C ARG A 173 5.66 19.19 10.11
N VAL A 174 4.85 19.25 9.07
CA VAL A 174 4.52 18.07 8.24
C VAL A 174 4.56 18.43 6.76
N ALA A 175 5.25 17.62 5.96
CA ALA A 175 5.28 17.74 4.51
C ALA A 175 5.37 16.37 3.85
N ILE A 176 4.94 16.28 2.59
CA ILE A 176 5.29 15.17 1.70
C ILE A 176 6.23 15.71 0.64
N GLU A 177 7.47 15.21 0.61
CA GLU A 177 8.52 15.75 -0.24
C GLU A 177 9.53 14.68 -0.66
N PRO A 178 10.22 14.88 -1.80
CA PRO A 178 11.33 14.02 -2.19
C PRO A 178 12.55 14.25 -1.31
N ILE A 179 13.03 13.19 -0.67
CA ILE A 179 14.26 13.17 0.14
C ILE A 179 15.18 12.02 -0.29
N LYS A 180 16.47 12.12 0.05
CA LYS A 180 17.45 11.05 -0.10
C LYS A 180 17.94 10.62 1.27
N TYR A 181 17.98 9.32 1.49
CA TYR A 181 18.59 8.75 2.68
C TYR A 181 20.04 8.35 2.37
N ARG A 182 20.95 8.52 3.32
CA ARG A 182 22.32 7.99 3.21
C ARG A 182 22.73 7.37 4.54
N LEU A 183 23.61 6.38 4.47
CA LEU A 183 24.35 5.87 5.61
C LEU A 183 25.80 6.30 5.43
N SER A 184 26.27 7.26 6.23
CA SER A 184 27.65 7.74 6.20
C SER A 184 28.31 7.40 7.53
N SER A 185 29.34 6.55 7.50
CA SER A 185 30.07 6.12 8.71
C SER A 185 29.17 5.56 9.83
N GLY A 186 28.09 4.87 9.46
CA GLY A 186 27.12 4.31 10.41
C GLY A 186 26.06 5.30 10.92
N SER A 187 26.16 6.58 10.58
CA SER A 187 25.14 7.58 10.93
C SER A 187 24.22 7.85 9.74
N PRO A 188 22.89 7.82 9.92
CA PRO A 188 21.96 8.15 8.86
C PRO A 188 21.97 9.65 8.56
N GLN A 189 21.80 9.98 7.29
CA GLN A 189 21.61 11.34 6.80
C GLN A 189 20.35 11.41 5.94
N ILE A 190 19.61 12.51 6.08
CA ILE A 190 18.47 12.86 5.25
C ILE A 190 18.83 14.12 4.49
N LEU A 191 18.78 14.04 3.17
CA LEU A 191 19.01 15.17 2.28
C LEU A 191 17.71 15.57 1.60
N ASN A 192 17.41 16.86 1.56
CA ASN A 192 16.28 17.37 0.79
C ASN A 192 16.57 17.33 -0.73
N ALA A 193 15.60 17.76 -1.54
CA ALA A 193 15.73 17.80 -3.00
C ALA A 193 16.94 18.58 -3.54
N SER A 194 17.38 19.61 -2.80
CA SER A 194 18.56 20.41 -3.14
C SER A 194 19.89 19.82 -2.63
N GLY A 195 19.85 18.69 -1.94
CA GLY A 195 21.03 18.02 -1.38
C GLY A 195 21.49 18.52 -0.02
N HIS A 196 20.76 19.46 0.60
CA HIS A 196 21.07 19.95 1.95
C HIS A 196 20.70 18.90 3.00
N ASN A 197 21.59 18.71 3.98
CA ASN A 197 21.37 17.80 5.09
C ASN A 197 20.37 18.41 6.09
N ILE A 198 19.21 17.77 6.21
CA ILE A 198 18.11 18.18 7.10
C ILE A 198 17.91 17.19 8.26
N THR A 199 18.85 16.25 8.49
CA THR A 199 18.72 15.20 9.52
C THR A 199 18.41 15.76 10.91
N GLY A 200 19.02 16.90 11.26
CA GLY A 200 18.79 17.56 12.54
C GLY A 200 17.36 18.08 12.71
N GLU A 201 16.66 18.37 11.61
CA GLU A 201 15.31 18.93 11.58
C GLU A 201 14.24 17.84 11.61
N VAL A 202 14.55 16.62 11.15
CA VAL A 202 13.58 15.54 11.01
C VAL A 202 13.44 14.75 12.31
N GLU A 203 12.19 14.50 12.70
CA GLU A 203 11.82 13.66 13.82
C GLU A 203 11.45 12.25 13.34
N TYR A 204 10.56 12.18 12.35
CA TYR A 204 10.17 10.95 11.67
C TYR A 204 10.11 11.19 10.17
N ALA A 205 10.42 10.16 9.38
CA ALA A 205 10.06 10.11 7.98
C ALA A 205 9.67 8.70 7.56
N THR A 206 8.74 8.55 6.63
CA THR A 206 8.45 7.25 6.00
C THR A 206 8.09 7.46 4.54
N SER A 207 8.68 6.64 3.67
CA SER A 207 8.46 6.71 2.24
C SER A 207 7.21 5.95 1.82
N GLY A 208 6.55 6.44 0.78
CA GLY A 208 5.47 5.73 0.08
C GLY A 208 5.51 6.00 -1.41
N GLN A 209 4.56 5.44 -2.15
CA GLN A 209 4.41 5.75 -3.58
C GLN A 209 3.63 7.05 -3.77
N GLN A 210 4.14 7.98 -4.58
CA GLN A 210 3.44 9.25 -4.85
C GLN A 210 2.08 9.00 -5.52
N LEU A 211 1.03 9.64 -5.00
CA LEU A 211 -0.32 9.65 -5.59
C LEU A 211 -0.72 11.03 -6.13
N VAL A 212 -0.38 12.10 -5.43
CA VAL A 212 -0.70 13.48 -5.83
C VAL A 212 0.52 14.35 -5.67
N ARG A 213 0.83 15.19 -6.64
CA ARG A 213 1.91 16.18 -6.59
C ARG A 213 1.38 17.55 -6.96
N LYS A 214 1.57 18.56 -6.09
CA LYS A 214 1.12 19.94 -6.32
C LYS A 214 -0.37 20.03 -6.75
N GLY A 215 -1.22 19.26 -6.09
CA GLY A 215 -2.67 19.16 -6.32
C GLY A 215 -3.06 18.35 -7.54
N GLN A 216 -2.11 17.79 -8.29
CA GLN A 216 -2.39 17.00 -9.49
C GLN A 216 -2.23 15.50 -9.20
N PRO A 217 -3.24 14.67 -9.47
CA PRO A 217 -3.10 13.22 -9.34
C PRO A 217 -2.08 12.70 -10.36
N ILE A 218 -1.35 11.64 -10.00
CA ILE A 218 -0.44 10.99 -10.95
C ILE A 218 -1.20 10.43 -12.15
N GLY A 219 -0.61 10.58 -13.34
CA GLY A 219 -1.12 9.97 -14.57
C GLY A 219 -0.53 8.59 -14.82
N ARG A 220 -1.00 7.93 -15.90
CA ARG A 220 -0.52 6.61 -16.31
C ARG A 220 0.99 6.57 -16.58
N ASP A 221 1.56 7.62 -17.18
CA ASP A 221 3.00 7.69 -17.47
C ASP A 221 3.85 7.78 -16.20
N GLU A 222 3.37 8.51 -15.18
CA GLU A 222 4.06 8.57 -13.90
C GLU A 222 3.96 7.24 -13.15
N LEU A 223 2.80 6.59 -13.17
CA LEU A 223 2.63 5.25 -12.62
C LEU A 223 3.55 4.23 -13.31
N LYS A 224 3.67 4.28 -14.65
CA LYS A 224 4.61 3.48 -15.44
C LYS A 224 6.05 3.71 -14.99
N ARG A 225 6.48 4.99 -14.89
CA ARG A 225 7.82 5.35 -14.41
C ARG A 225 8.10 4.78 -13.02
N MET A 226 7.15 4.91 -12.09
CA MET A 226 7.28 4.36 -10.73
C MET A 226 7.39 2.83 -10.72
N ALA A 227 6.65 2.13 -11.58
CA ALA A 227 6.75 0.68 -11.70
C ALA A 227 8.09 0.23 -12.30
N VAL A 228 8.57 0.93 -13.33
CA VAL A 228 9.91 0.73 -13.94
C VAL A 228 11.03 1.01 -12.93
N ASP A 229 10.86 2.02 -12.09
CA ASP A 229 11.77 2.34 -10.97
C ASP A 229 11.66 1.34 -9.80
N GLN A 230 10.86 0.27 -9.95
CA GLN A 230 10.63 -0.80 -8.99
C GLN A 230 10.01 -0.32 -7.66
N GLN A 231 9.21 0.75 -7.69
CA GLN A 231 8.44 1.19 -6.52
C GLN A 231 7.32 0.20 -6.17
N PHE A 232 6.87 -0.61 -7.15
CA PHE A 232 5.86 -1.64 -6.98
C PHE A 232 6.50 -3.03 -7.10
N TYR A 233 7.05 -3.52 -5.99
CA TYR A 233 7.63 -4.87 -5.95
C TYR A 233 6.56 -5.98 -6.06
N ASP A 234 5.33 -5.69 -5.63
CA ASP A 234 4.16 -6.53 -5.86
C ASP A 234 3.32 -5.93 -6.99
N LEU A 235 3.44 -6.53 -8.19
CA LEU A 235 2.77 -6.07 -9.40
C LEU A 235 1.26 -6.35 -9.42
N ARG A 236 0.73 -7.06 -8.42
CA ARG A 236 -0.73 -7.22 -8.28
C ARG A 236 -1.41 -5.91 -7.89
N HIS A 237 -0.68 -4.95 -7.35
CA HIS A 237 -1.22 -3.62 -7.04
C HIS A 237 -1.51 -2.78 -8.30
N PRO A 238 -0.59 -2.65 -9.28
CA PRO A 238 -0.89 -1.98 -10.54
C PRO A 238 -1.73 -2.82 -11.51
N PHE A 239 -1.66 -4.16 -11.48
CA PHE A 239 -2.34 -5.01 -12.46
C PHE A 239 -3.27 -6.05 -11.84
N LEU A 240 -4.39 -6.32 -12.51
CA LEU A 240 -5.36 -7.32 -12.11
C LEU A 240 -5.01 -8.69 -12.70
N PHE A 241 -4.85 -9.71 -11.87
CA PHE A 241 -4.57 -11.07 -12.34
C PHE A 241 -5.73 -12.02 -12.07
N GLY A 242 -5.94 -12.98 -12.98
CA GLY A 242 -6.84 -14.12 -12.74
C GLY A 242 -6.32 -14.96 -11.58
N ARG A 243 -7.17 -15.26 -10.59
CA ARG A 243 -6.77 -16.05 -9.41
C ARG A 243 -7.23 -17.50 -9.54
N ILE A 244 -6.26 -18.40 -9.65
CA ILE A 244 -6.50 -19.85 -9.71
C ILE A 244 -6.37 -20.41 -8.29
N PRO A 245 -7.39 -21.09 -7.75
CA PRO A 245 -7.30 -21.76 -6.46
C PRO A 245 -6.21 -22.85 -6.48
N ALA A 246 -5.34 -22.86 -5.46
CA ALA A 246 -4.25 -23.82 -5.30
C ALA A 246 -4.32 -24.53 -3.93
N GLY A 247 -5.52 -25.03 -3.57
CA GLY A 247 -5.82 -25.62 -2.26
C GLY A 247 -6.82 -24.77 -1.45
N LYS A 248 -6.97 -25.05 -0.15
CA LYS A 248 -8.08 -24.49 0.67
C LYS A 248 -8.01 -22.98 0.90
N LYS A 249 -6.82 -22.38 0.90
CA LYS A 249 -6.60 -20.95 1.20
C LYS A 249 -5.49 -20.32 0.34
N ARG A 250 -5.18 -20.93 -0.80
CA ARG A 250 -4.04 -20.56 -1.64
C ARG A 250 -4.53 -20.17 -3.01
N TRP A 251 -3.90 -19.16 -3.59
CA TRP A 251 -4.27 -18.61 -4.88
C TRP A 251 -2.99 -18.30 -5.66
N LEU A 252 -3.00 -18.64 -6.95
CA LEU A 252 -1.93 -18.31 -7.86
C LEU A 252 -2.47 -17.30 -8.89
N ASP A 253 -1.69 -16.25 -9.13
CA ASP A 253 -2.07 -15.15 -10.01
C ASP A 253 -1.58 -15.46 -11.45
N ALA A 254 -2.52 -15.88 -12.31
CA ALA A 254 -2.26 -16.21 -13.71
C ALA A 254 -1.79 -14.97 -14.48
N GLY A 255 -0.60 -15.04 -15.09
CA GLY A 255 0.04 -13.88 -15.74
C GLY A 255 1.22 -13.31 -14.96
N LEU A 256 1.23 -13.41 -13.62
CA LEU A 256 2.22 -12.74 -12.78
C LEU A 256 3.65 -13.22 -13.08
N GLY A 257 3.83 -14.49 -13.45
CA GLY A 257 5.12 -15.09 -13.79
C GLY A 257 5.82 -14.47 -15.00
N ALA A 258 5.12 -13.71 -15.85
CA ALA A 258 5.69 -13.01 -17.01
C ALA A 258 6.70 -11.92 -16.62
N PHE A 259 6.55 -11.38 -15.41
CA PHE A 259 7.30 -10.20 -14.95
C PHE A 259 8.56 -10.56 -14.17
N TRP A 260 8.91 -11.83 -14.07
CA TRP A 260 10.01 -12.30 -13.23
C TRP A 260 10.96 -13.20 -13.99
N ASP A 261 12.24 -12.87 -13.85
CA ASP A 261 13.37 -13.74 -14.18
C ASP A 261 14.17 -13.99 -12.89
N ASN A 262 13.89 -15.13 -12.23
CA ASN A 262 14.57 -15.58 -11.02
C ASN A 262 14.81 -14.46 -9.97
N GLU A 263 13.73 -13.97 -9.36
CA GLU A 263 13.71 -12.86 -8.38
C GLU A 263 13.96 -11.45 -8.94
N VAL A 264 14.35 -11.33 -10.21
CA VAL A 264 14.55 -10.03 -10.87
C VAL A 264 13.28 -9.64 -11.62
N LEU A 265 12.78 -8.43 -11.35
CA LEU A 265 11.67 -7.85 -12.11
C LEU A 265 12.11 -7.56 -13.55
N ASN A 266 11.36 -8.07 -14.52
CA ASN A 266 11.56 -7.76 -15.93
C ASN A 266 10.93 -6.39 -16.25
N VAL A 267 11.77 -5.36 -16.21
CA VAL A 267 11.39 -3.96 -16.42
C VAL A 267 10.83 -3.72 -17.83
N GLU A 268 11.34 -4.42 -18.85
CA GLU A 268 10.85 -4.29 -20.22
C GLU A 268 9.41 -4.82 -20.33
N THR A 269 9.11 -5.97 -19.73
CA THR A 269 7.74 -6.51 -19.66
C THR A 269 6.81 -5.58 -18.88
N ILE A 270 7.28 -4.98 -17.77
CA ILE A 270 6.50 -3.98 -17.01
C ILE A 270 6.15 -2.80 -17.91
N GLN A 271 7.15 -2.22 -18.59
CA GLN A 271 6.96 -1.07 -19.47
C GLN A 271 5.95 -1.40 -20.59
N ALA A 272 6.14 -2.53 -21.27
CA ALA A 272 5.27 -2.98 -22.35
C ALA A 272 3.82 -3.17 -21.86
N ALA A 273 3.62 -3.77 -20.68
CA ALA A 273 2.29 -3.95 -20.10
C ALA A 273 1.58 -2.60 -19.82
N PHE A 274 2.31 -1.60 -19.31
CA PHE A 274 1.74 -0.25 -19.15
C PHE A 274 1.41 0.44 -20.47
N GLU A 275 2.12 0.11 -21.55
CA GLU A 275 1.87 0.58 -22.91
C GLU A 275 0.71 -0.19 -23.60
N GLY A 276 0.07 -1.12 -22.89
CA GLY A 276 -1.05 -1.90 -23.41
C GLY A 276 -0.63 -3.09 -24.27
N ALA A 277 0.67 -3.42 -24.29
CA ALA A 277 1.12 -4.62 -24.98
C ALA A 277 0.67 -5.88 -24.21
N PRO A 278 0.31 -6.95 -24.92
CA PRO A 278 -0.04 -8.21 -24.29
C PRO A 278 1.20 -8.87 -23.67
N VAL A 279 1.06 -9.33 -22.43
CA VAL A 279 2.06 -10.17 -21.76
C VAL A 279 1.77 -11.64 -22.06
N THR A 280 2.83 -12.43 -22.24
CA THR A 280 2.73 -13.87 -22.51
C THR A 280 3.41 -14.66 -21.40
N VAL A 281 2.76 -15.72 -20.91
CA VAL A 281 3.31 -16.59 -19.87
C VAL A 281 2.88 -18.04 -20.09
N ASP A 282 3.74 -18.96 -19.66
CA ASP A 282 3.41 -20.37 -19.58
C ASP A 282 2.56 -20.65 -18.32
N VAL A 283 1.42 -21.29 -18.53
CA VAL A 283 0.45 -21.69 -17.51
C VAL A 283 0.09 -23.19 -17.62
N GLN A 284 0.90 -24.00 -18.31
CA GLN A 284 0.66 -25.44 -18.52
C GLN A 284 0.55 -26.25 -17.21
N GLN A 285 1.08 -25.71 -16.11
CA GLN A 285 0.93 -26.29 -14.77
C GLN A 285 -0.49 -26.22 -14.21
N PHE A 286 -1.37 -25.42 -14.84
CA PHE A 286 -2.75 -25.26 -14.43
C PHE A 286 -3.69 -25.93 -15.42
N ASP A 287 -4.82 -26.41 -14.91
CA ASP A 287 -5.93 -26.82 -15.76
C ASP A 287 -6.42 -25.62 -16.59
N GLU A 288 -6.49 -25.76 -17.91
CA GLU A 288 -6.84 -24.64 -18.79
C GLU A 288 -8.25 -24.11 -18.53
N ALA A 289 -9.21 -24.96 -18.15
CA ALA A 289 -10.56 -24.52 -17.83
C ALA A 289 -10.56 -23.66 -16.55
N ALA A 290 -9.74 -24.04 -15.56
CA ALA A 290 -9.52 -23.22 -14.36
C ALA A 290 -8.87 -21.86 -14.70
N VAL A 291 -7.89 -21.81 -15.62
CA VAL A 291 -7.29 -20.55 -16.09
C VAL A 291 -8.35 -19.67 -16.76
N ARG A 292 -9.11 -20.20 -17.74
CA ARG A 292 -10.17 -19.45 -18.43
C ARG A 292 -11.21 -18.93 -17.45
N HIS A 293 -11.66 -19.77 -16.53
CA HIS A 293 -12.61 -19.37 -15.49
C HIS A 293 -12.05 -18.24 -14.61
N ALA A 294 -10.80 -18.35 -14.15
CA ALA A 294 -10.15 -17.34 -13.33
C ALA A 294 -10.03 -15.98 -14.04
N MET A 295 -9.72 -15.99 -15.35
CA MET A 295 -9.65 -14.77 -16.16
C MET A 295 -11.03 -14.14 -16.36
N VAL A 296 -12.03 -14.92 -16.79
CA VAL A 296 -13.40 -14.43 -17.02
C VAL A 296 -14.03 -13.90 -15.72
N ALA A 297 -13.77 -14.55 -14.58
CA ALA A 297 -14.24 -14.09 -13.27
C ALA A 297 -13.72 -12.69 -12.88
N LYS A 298 -12.57 -12.26 -13.44
CA LYS A 298 -12.01 -10.92 -13.27
C LYS A 298 -12.51 -9.91 -14.30
N GLY A 299 -13.34 -10.31 -15.24
CA GLY A 299 -13.87 -9.46 -16.31
C GLY A 299 -13.04 -9.44 -17.59
N TYR A 300 -12.08 -10.35 -17.73
CA TYR A 300 -11.38 -10.52 -18.99
C TYR A 300 -12.26 -11.19 -20.06
N ARG A 301 -12.05 -10.85 -21.33
CA ARG A 301 -12.73 -11.41 -22.49
C ARG A 301 -11.78 -12.26 -23.32
N GLU A 302 -12.17 -13.49 -23.60
CA GLU A 302 -11.37 -14.40 -24.44
C GLU A 302 -11.50 -14.01 -25.92
N VAL A 303 -10.37 -13.90 -26.61
CA VAL A 303 -10.26 -13.59 -28.04
C VAL A 303 -9.09 -14.39 -28.64
N ASN A 304 -8.99 -14.47 -29.97
CA ASN A 304 -7.89 -15.18 -30.61
C ASN A 304 -6.56 -14.40 -30.62
N SER A 305 -6.61 -13.07 -30.58
CA SER A 305 -5.43 -12.20 -30.68
C SER A 305 -5.62 -10.96 -29.81
N PRO A 306 -5.18 -11.01 -28.54
CA PRO A 306 -5.36 -9.90 -27.61
C PRO A 306 -4.58 -8.66 -28.05
N ASP A 307 -5.29 -7.54 -28.19
CA ASP A 307 -4.75 -6.21 -28.54
C ASP A 307 -5.32 -5.07 -27.69
N ASP A 308 -6.51 -5.24 -27.10
CA ASP A 308 -7.09 -4.28 -26.15
C ASP A 308 -7.02 -4.73 -24.70
N CYS A 309 -6.97 -3.75 -23.79
CA CYS A 309 -7.07 -3.95 -22.34
C CYS A 309 -8.27 -4.83 -21.95
N GLY A 310 -8.03 -5.83 -21.10
CA GLY A 310 -9.06 -6.79 -20.67
C GLY A 310 -9.29 -7.93 -21.66
N GLN A 311 -8.54 -8.04 -22.75
CA GLN A 311 -8.58 -9.21 -23.62
C GLN A 311 -7.52 -10.26 -23.22
N PHE A 312 -7.83 -11.54 -23.41
CA PHE A 312 -6.87 -12.64 -23.26
C PHE A 312 -7.09 -13.76 -24.28
N SER A 313 -6.08 -14.59 -24.49
CA SER A 313 -6.14 -15.84 -25.25
C SER A 313 -5.40 -16.94 -24.49
N LEU A 314 -5.88 -18.17 -24.56
CA LEU A 314 -5.20 -19.33 -23.99
C LEU A 314 -5.11 -20.44 -25.05
N ASP A 315 -3.90 -20.78 -25.46
CA ASP A 315 -3.62 -21.82 -26.44
C ASP A 315 -2.42 -22.67 -26.00
N GLN A 316 -2.61 -23.99 -25.93
CA GLN A 316 -1.57 -24.96 -25.53
C GLN A 316 -0.86 -24.55 -24.22
N GLY A 317 -1.65 -24.14 -23.23
CA GLY A 317 -1.16 -23.63 -21.94
C GLY A 317 -0.31 -22.35 -22.00
N LYS A 318 -0.33 -21.60 -23.10
CA LYS A 318 0.23 -20.24 -23.15
C LYS A 318 -0.88 -19.21 -22.99
N LEU A 319 -0.83 -18.46 -21.89
CA LEU A 319 -1.71 -17.32 -21.65
C LEU A 319 -1.09 -16.06 -22.25
N ARG A 320 -1.82 -15.40 -23.16
CA ARG A 320 -1.50 -14.05 -23.64
C ARG A 320 -2.61 -13.11 -23.18
N VAL A 321 -2.26 -12.00 -22.54
CA VAL A 321 -3.26 -11.10 -21.90
C VAL A 321 -2.82 -9.64 -21.95
N VAL A 322 -3.75 -8.73 -22.23
CA VAL A 322 -3.57 -7.28 -22.01
C VAL A 322 -4.24 -6.93 -20.68
N LEU A 323 -3.45 -6.56 -19.68
CA LEU A 323 -3.86 -6.51 -18.27
C LEU A 323 -4.81 -5.34 -17.96
N LEU A 324 -5.82 -5.63 -17.14
CA LEU A 324 -6.65 -4.64 -16.45
C LEU A 324 -5.88 -4.04 -15.26
N ASP A 325 -6.32 -2.86 -14.80
CA ASP A 325 -5.77 -2.21 -13.60
C ASP A 325 -6.13 -3.00 -12.32
N GLY A 326 -5.18 -3.13 -11.40
CA GLY A 326 -5.39 -3.80 -10.11
C GLY A 326 -6.41 -3.05 -9.25
N LEU A 327 -7.29 -3.80 -8.56
CA LEU A 327 -8.32 -3.25 -7.67
C LEU A 327 -8.03 -3.59 -6.22
N TYR A 328 -7.71 -2.59 -5.41
CA TYR A 328 -7.27 -2.80 -4.03
C TYR A 328 -7.90 -1.79 -3.06
N PRO A 329 -8.08 -2.19 -1.78
CA PRO A 329 -8.14 -1.22 -0.70
C PRO A 329 -6.76 -0.58 -0.52
N HIS A 330 -6.72 0.66 -0.03
CA HIS A 330 -5.50 1.46 0.12
C HIS A 330 -5.47 2.19 1.46
N ASN A 331 -4.30 2.29 2.11
CA ASN A 331 -4.01 3.31 3.12
C ASN A 331 -3.17 4.41 2.48
N MET A 332 -3.65 5.65 2.56
CA MET A 332 -3.05 6.81 1.92
C MET A 332 -2.89 7.94 2.93
N LEU A 333 -1.91 8.79 2.69
CA LEU A 333 -1.70 9.99 3.47
C LEU A 333 -1.54 11.19 2.54
N GLY A 334 -2.13 12.32 2.90
CA GLY A 334 -2.02 13.56 2.14
C GLY A 334 -1.78 14.76 3.04
N VAL A 335 -1.26 15.82 2.46
CA VAL A 335 -1.15 17.14 3.07
C VAL A 335 -1.81 18.14 2.14
N ARG A 336 -2.73 18.96 2.67
CA ARG A 336 -3.41 20.03 1.93
C ARG A 336 -2.54 21.29 1.85
N GLU A 337 -2.92 22.25 1.00
CA GLU A 337 -2.23 23.54 0.90
C GLU A 337 -2.27 24.34 2.23
N ASP A 338 -3.34 24.19 3.01
CA ASP A 338 -3.52 24.81 4.33
C ASP A 338 -2.77 24.07 5.46
N GLY A 339 -2.01 23.03 5.15
CA GLY A 339 -1.23 22.24 6.11
C GLY A 339 -1.98 21.09 6.77
N VAL A 340 -3.31 21.00 6.61
CA VAL A 340 -4.09 19.89 7.20
C VAL A 340 -3.62 18.56 6.62
N VAL A 341 -3.42 17.60 7.53
CA VAL A 341 -3.00 16.23 7.18
C VAL A 341 -4.24 15.35 7.05
N LEU A 342 -4.27 14.57 5.97
CA LEU A 342 -5.34 13.64 5.64
C LEU A 342 -4.80 12.22 5.77
N SER A 343 -5.41 11.38 6.61
CA SER A 343 -5.21 9.93 6.60
C SER A 343 -6.44 9.27 6.01
N VAL A 344 -6.31 8.64 4.85
CA VAL A 344 -7.44 8.16 4.06
C VAL A 344 -7.30 6.67 3.83
N VAL A 345 -8.33 5.92 4.16
CA VAL A 345 -8.40 4.47 3.92
C VAL A 345 -9.59 4.14 3.03
N LEU A 346 -9.36 3.24 2.08
CA LEU A 346 -10.40 2.76 1.18
C LEU A 346 -10.81 1.36 1.60
N ARG A 347 -12.07 1.21 1.99
CA ARG A 347 -12.66 -0.09 2.27
C ARG A 347 -12.82 -0.86 0.96
N GLY A 348 -12.31 -2.07 0.89
CA GLY A 348 -12.39 -2.91 -0.30
C GLY A 348 -11.97 -4.34 -0.02
N LEU A 349 -11.71 -5.10 -1.08
CA LEU A 349 -11.23 -6.49 -1.06
C LEU A 349 -10.18 -6.66 -2.15
N SER A 350 -8.97 -7.08 -1.78
CA SER A 350 -7.85 -7.24 -2.72
C SER A 350 -8.25 -8.04 -3.95
N ASN A 351 -7.99 -7.49 -5.15
CA ASN A 351 -8.29 -8.09 -6.45
C ASN A 351 -9.80 -8.38 -6.65
N ARG A 352 -10.72 -7.69 -5.97
CA ARG A 352 -12.17 -7.96 -6.02
C ARG A 352 -13.00 -6.68 -6.01
N LEU A 353 -12.68 -5.79 -5.08
CA LEU A 353 -13.36 -4.51 -4.85
C LEU A 353 -12.33 -3.48 -4.41
N GLY A 354 -12.34 -2.31 -5.01
CA GLY A 354 -11.52 -1.20 -4.56
C GLY A 354 -11.40 -0.17 -5.66
N VAL A 355 -10.25 0.48 -5.69
CA VAL A 355 -9.87 1.39 -6.77
C VAL A 355 -8.52 0.95 -7.33
N SER A 356 -8.20 1.43 -8.53
CA SER A 356 -6.82 1.39 -9.02
C SER A 356 -5.99 2.47 -8.36
N ILE A 357 -4.66 2.37 -8.46
CA ILE A 357 -3.74 3.41 -7.95
C ILE A 357 -4.07 4.78 -8.56
N SER A 358 -4.43 4.83 -9.84
CA SER A 358 -4.86 6.08 -10.51
C SER A 358 -6.18 6.60 -9.93
N GLY A 359 -7.14 5.70 -9.62
CA GLY A 359 -8.38 6.08 -8.93
C GLY A 359 -8.13 6.58 -7.50
N ALA A 360 -7.17 5.97 -6.79
CA ALA A 360 -6.73 6.39 -5.46
C ALA A 360 -6.13 7.80 -5.48
N ALA A 361 -5.30 8.09 -6.48
CA ALA A 361 -4.75 9.42 -6.73
C ALA A 361 -5.85 10.46 -6.99
N GLN A 362 -6.85 10.14 -7.82
CA GLN A 362 -8.00 11.01 -8.08
C GLN A 362 -8.82 11.30 -6.81
N ILE A 363 -9.04 10.29 -5.96
CA ILE A 363 -9.71 10.48 -4.67
C ILE A 363 -8.92 11.45 -3.80
N MET A 364 -7.61 11.23 -3.62
CA MET A 364 -6.78 12.10 -2.78
C MET A 364 -6.76 13.54 -3.28
N ALA A 365 -6.65 13.76 -4.59
CA ALA A 365 -6.73 15.09 -5.18
C ALA A 365 -8.12 15.73 -4.97
N SER A 366 -9.19 14.95 -5.10
CA SER A 366 -10.57 15.41 -4.87
C SER A 366 -10.87 15.75 -3.41
N LEU A 367 -10.16 15.13 -2.47
CA LEU A 367 -10.19 15.47 -1.04
C LEU A 367 -9.32 16.71 -0.71
N GLY A 368 -8.70 17.33 -1.72
CA GLY A 368 -7.92 18.56 -1.57
C GLY A 368 -6.46 18.36 -1.18
N ALA A 369 -5.93 17.14 -1.28
CA ALA A 369 -4.51 16.91 -1.04
C ALA A 369 -3.67 17.67 -2.07
N LYS A 370 -2.71 18.47 -1.59
CA LYS A 370 -1.66 19.08 -2.42
C LYS A 370 -0.62 18.03 -2.78
N ASP A 371 -0.17 17.27 -1.79
CA ASP A 371 0.74 16.15 -1.99
C ASP A 371 0.19 14.94 -1.25
N ALA A 372 0.29 13.76 -1.84
CA ALA A 372 -0.21 12.52 -1.24
C ALA A 372 0.65 11.32 -1.61
N LEU A 373 0.66 10.34 -0.72
CA LEU A 373 1.37 9.07 -0.87
C LEU A 373 0.49 7.88 -0.48
N LEU A 374 0.82 6.74 -1.08
CA LEU A 374 0.31 5.43 -0.75
C LEU A 374 1.26 4.76 0.25
N LEU A 375 0.74 4.32 1.40
CA LEU A 375 1.52 3.65 2.44
C LEU A 375 1.49 2.14 2.22
N ASP A 376 0.29 1.56 2.17
CA ASP A 376 0.07 0.15 1.91
C ASP A 376 -1.29 -0.16 1.25
N ASN A 377 -1.50 -1.44 0.97
CA ASN A 377 -2.60 -1.94 0.16
C ASN A 377 -3.13 -3.26 0.72
N GLY A 378 -4.32 -3.64 0.25
CA GLY A 378 -4.83 -4.99 0.44
C GLY A 378 -5.10 -5.34 1.90
N GLY A 379 -4.57 -6.47 2.36
CA GLY A 379 -4.82 -6.98 3.71
C GLY A 379 -4.21 -6.15 4.86
N ASP A 380 -3.37 -5.16 4.57
CA ASP A 380 -2.80 -4.27 5.61
C ASP A 380 -3.62 -2.99 5.83
N VAL A 381 -4.67 -2.80 5.02
CA VAL A 381 -5.56 -1.64 5.14
C VAL A 381 -6.43 -1.77 6.38
N MET A 382 -6.27 -0.82 7.30
CA MET A 382 -6.97 -0.76 8.58
C MET A 382 -6.89 0.67 9.12
N MET A 383 -7.84 1.03 9.98
CA MET A 383 -7.85 2.33 10.66
C MET A 383 -8.44 2.19 12.06
N ASN A 384 -7.73 2.76 13.03
CA ASN A 384 -8.31 3.09 14.33
C ASN A 384 -8.43 4.60 14.48
N PHE A 385 -9.49 5.02 15.17
CA PHE A 385 -9.77 6.41 15.50
C PHE A 385 -10.31 6.47 16.94
N ASP A 386 -9.71 7.33 17.75
CA ASP A 386 -10.03 7.54 19.17
C ASP A 386 -10.08 6.25 19.99
N GLY A 387 -9.12 5.35 19.73
CA GLY A 387 -9.02 4.06 20.41
C GLY A 387 -9.89 2.94 19.82
N ASP A 388 -10.87 3.27 18.97
CA ASP A 388 -11.76 2.30 18.34
C ASP A 388 -11.28 1.88 16.95
N GLN A 389 -11.44 0.60 16.62
CA GLN A 389 -11.22 0.11 15.26
C GLN A 389 -12.42 0.48 14.37
N VAL A 390 -12.25 1.49 13.52
CA VAL A 390 -13.29 1.95 12.59
C VAL A 390 -13.26 1.21 11.26
N LEU A 391 -12.10 0.62 10.90
CA LEU A 391 -11.96 -0.29 9.77
C LEU A 391 -10.95 -1.40 10.10
N GLY A 392 -11.41 -2.64 10.16
CA GLY A 392 -10.55 -3.82 10.22
C GLY A 392 -10.03 -4.24 8.84
N SER A 393 -9.05 -5.16 8.84
CA SER A 393 -8.50 -5.71 7.60
C SER A 393 -9.57 -6.38 6.73
N ALA A 394 -9.45 -6.18 5.43
CA ALA A 394 -10.26 -6.85 4.42
C ALA A 394 -9.99 -8.38 4.32
N GLU A 395 -8.88 -8.86 4.88
CA GLU A 395 -8.45 -10.26 4.79
C GLU A 395 -8.55 -10.97 6.16
N GLY A 396 -9.65 -10.76 6.88
CA GLY A 396 -9.95 -11.40 8.17
C GLY A 396 -9.35 -10.67 9.38
N GLU A 397 -8.95 -11.41 10.41
CA GLU A 397 -8.41 -10.86 11.67
C GLU A 397 -6.95 -10.40 11.57
N ARG A 398 -6.49 -10.00 10.37
CA ARG A 398 -5.11 -9.56 10.16
C ARG A 398 -4.83 -8.28 10.95
N ASN A 399 -4.03 -8.42 12.00
CA ASN A 399 -3.63 -7.33 12.89
C ASN A 399 -2.11 -7.31 13.16
N ARG A 400 -1.31 -8.05 12.37
CA ARG A 400 0.14 -8.16 12.53
C ARG A 400 0.88 -7.47 11.38
N LEU A 401 1.69 -6.47 11.72
CA LEU A 401 2.43 -5.62 10.79
C LEU A 401 3.83 -5.37 11.33
N ARG A 402 4.82 -5.20 10.45
CA ARG A 402 6.17 -4.79 10.89
C ARG A 402 6.21 -3.31 11.24
N SER A 403 5.28 -2.52 10.73
CA SER A 403 5.11 -1.10 11.03
C SER A 403 3.66 -0.64 10.92
N VAL A 404 3.33 0.36 11.73
CA VAL A 404 2.09 1.15 11.65
C VAL A 404 2.43 2.64 11.68
N LEU A 405 1.56 3.46 11.11
CA LEU A 405 1.58 4.91 11.28
C LEU A 405 0.60 5.27 12.39
N LEU A 406 1.10 5.85 13.47
CA LEU A 406 0.32 6.33 14.61
C LEU A 406 0.02 7.83 14.44
N PHE A 407 -1.11 8.28 15.00
CA PHE A 407 -1.43 9.69 15.15
C PHE A 407 -1.41 10.04 16.63
N ARG A 408 -0.63 11.05 17.01
CA ARG A 408 -0.33 11.36 18.40
C ARG A 408 -0.42 12.84 18.71
N ARG A 409 -0.55 13.15 19.99
CA ARG A 409 -0.41 14.50 20.56
C ARG A 409 0.65 14.51 21.65
N GLU A 410 1.46 15.56 21.69
CA GLU A 410 2.63 15.67 22.58
C GLU A 410 2.27 15.91 24.06
N ASP A 411 1.17 16.63 24.34
CA ASP A 411 0.67 16.85 25.70
C ASP A 411 -0.84 16.58 25.78
N ALA A 412 -1.20 15.58 26.59
CA ALA A 412 -2.58 15.18 26.91
C ALA A 412 -3.40 16.27 27.64
N ARG A 413 -2.76 17.35 28.09
CA ARG A 413 -3.39 18.45 28.85
C ARG A 413 -3.69 19.67 27.99
N THR A 414 -3.06 19.81 26.81
CA THR A 414 -3.38 20.90 25.88
C THR A 414 -4.84 20.80 25.45
N PRO A 415 -5.59 21.92 25.37
CA PRO A 415 -6.95 21.90 24.84
C PRO A 415 -7.01 21.21 23.47
N PHE A 416 -8.02 20.37 23.30
CA PHE A 416 -8.19 19.54 22.11
C PHE A 416 -9.63 19.67 21.65
N THR A 417 -9.82 20.05 20.39
CA THR A 417 -11.14 20.31 19.81
C THR A 417 -11.45 19.31 18.71
N PRO A 418 -12.74 19.11 18.35
CA PRO A 418 -13.10 18.25 17.22
C PRO A 418 -12.46 18.67 15.89
N ASP A 419 -12.07 19.94 15.73
CA ASP A 419 -11.40 20.42 14.52
C ASP A 419 -9.92 20.01 14.45
N ASP A 420 -9.32 19.59 15.58
CA ASP A 420 -7.95 19.09 15.61
C ASP A 420 -7.82 17.66 15.07
N PHE A 421 -8.89 16.86 15.18
CA PHE A 421 -8.90 15.45 14.81
C PHE A 421 -10.32 14.94 14.57
N ARG A 422 -10.69 14.72 13.30
CA ARG A 422 -12.06 14.30 12.94
C ARG A 422 -12.09 13.16 11.93
N LEU A 423 -13.01 12.23 12.15
CA LEU A 423 -13.34 11.17 11.21
C LEU A 423 -14.47 11.60 10.27
N VAL A 424 -14.27 11.41 8.97
CA VAL A 424 -15.23 11.67 7.91
C VAL A 424 -15.39 10.40 7.07
N THR A 425 -16.62 10.00 6.79
CA THR A 425 -16.92 8.83 5.95
C THR A 425 -17.62 9.26 4.66
N TYR A 426 -17.25 8.61 3.56
CA TYR A 426 -17.90 8.77 2.26
C TYR A 426 -18.41 7.41 1.73
N PRO A 427 -19.64 7.36 1.20
CA PRO A 427 -20.61 8.46 1.23
C PRO A 427 -21.00 8.83 2.66
N LYS A 428 -21.31 10.12 2.90
CA LYS A 428 -21.70 10.57 4.24
C LYS A 428 -22.91 9.76 4.65
N GLN A 429 -22.80 9.03 5.76
CA GLN A 429 -23.96 8.37 6.34
C GLN A 429 -24.94 9.48 6.73
N THR A 430 -26.07 9.55 6.03
CA THR A 430 -27.19 10.36 6.51
C THR A 430 -27.52 9.82 7.88
N SER A 431 -27.33 10.62 8.92
CA SER A 431 -27.77 10.30 10.25
C SER A 431 -29.26 9.98 10.16
N THR A 432 -29.62 8.71 10.13
CA THR A 432 -30.97 8.30 10.51
C THR A 432 -31.10 8.74 11.95
N THR A 433 -31.78 9.87 12.16
CA THR A 433 -32.33 10.27 13.45
C THR A 433 -32.92 9.02 14.11
N MET A 434 -32.28 8.59 15.20
CA MET A 434 -32.91 7.66 16.14
C MET A 434 -34.03 8.38 16.88
#